data_AF-A0A7C3H5V5-F1
#
_entry.id   AF-A0A7C3H5V5-F1
#
_cell.length_a   1.000
_cell.length_b   1.000
_cell.length_c   1.000
_cell.angle_alpha   90.00
_cell.angle_beta   90.00
_cell.angle_gamma   90.00
#
_symmetry.space_group_name_H-M   'P 1'
#
loop_
_entity.id
_entity.type
_entity.pdbx_description
1 polymer ?
#
loop_
_entity_poly.entity_id
_entity_poly.type
_entity_poly.pdbx_seq_one_letter_code
_entity_poly.pdbx_strand_id
1 'polypeptide(L)'
;MNQRASNRIQFMGCEIDSLTREETLKRTLEWCHEADAKPRTLITLNAALLMMMKTNQELRQACNGGDIIVADGMPIVWSTRLLGTPLVDRVAGVDLMAS
;
A
#
# COMPACT_ATOMS: atom_id res chain seq x y z
N MET A 1 -6.29 -18.67 -7.33
CA MET A 1 -7.24 -17.65 -6.87
C MET A 1 -6.46 -16.62 -6.08
N ASN A 2 -6.33 -15.38 -6.58
CA ASN A 2 -5.63 -14.30 -5.88
C ASN A 2 -6.37 -13.98 -4.57
N GLN A 3 -5.78 -14.33 -3.43
CA GLN A 3 -6.24 -13.84 -2.14
C GLN A 3 -5.87 -12.35 -2.05
N ARG A 4 -6.78 -11.48 -2.50
CA ARG A 4 -6.69 -10.04 -2.22
C ARG A 4 -6.73 -9.84 -0.70
N ALA A 5 -5.86 -8.98 -0.19
CA ALA A 5 -5.77 -8.61 1.23
C ALA A 5 -7.16 -8.39 1.84
N SER A 6 -7.50 -9.05 2.95
CA SER A 6 -8.85 -9.00 3.52
C SER A 6 -9.22 -7.66 4.18
N ASN A 7 -8.51 -6.55 3.90
CA ASN A 7 -8.78 -5.26 4.51
C ASN A 7 -8.23 -4.06 3.71
N ARG A 8 -8.69 -3.89 2.46
CA ARG A 8 -8.36 -2.72 1.61
C ARG A 8 -9.40 -1.62 1.78
N ILE A 9 -8.95 -0.38 1.97
CA ILE A 9 -9.80 0.81 2.10
C ILE A 9 -9.63 1.74 0.90
N GLN A 10 -10.66 2.56 0.66
CA GLN A 10 -10.58 3.68 -0.29
C GLN A 10 -10.28 4.97 0.47
N PHE A 11 -9.20 5.65 0.10
CA PHE A 11 -8.77 6.91 0.71
C PHE A 11 -8.35 7.90 -0.37
N MET A 12 -9.09 9.01 -0.48
CA MET A 12 -8.82 10.11 -1.43
C MET A 12 -8.67 9.67 -2.90
N GLY A 13 -9.39 8.62 -3.33
CA GLY A 13 -9.32 8.10 -4.70
C GLY A 13 -8.20 7.07 -4.93
N CYS A 14 -7.58 6.59 -3.86
CA CYS A 14 -6.57 5.55 -3.86
C CYS A 14 -6.99 4.35 -3.01
N GLU A 15 -6.58 3.17 -3.46
CA GLU A 15 -6.70 1.95 -2.67
C GLU A 15 -5.51 1.85 -1.69
N ILE A 16 -5.78 1.50 -0.43
CA ILE A 16 -4.75 1.27 0.59
C ILE A 16 -5.09 -0.02 1.33
N ASP A 17 -4.14 -0.96 1.36
CA ASP A 17 -4.19 -2.17 2.17
C ASP A 17 -3.85 -1.84 3.62
N SER A 18 -4.76 -2.22 4.52
CA SER A 18 -4.56 -2.15 5.96
C SER A 18 -3.76 -3.38 6.39
N LEU A 19 -2.43 -3.27 6.29
CA LEU A 19 -1.47 -4.31 6.65
C LEU A 19 -0.44 -3.77 7.64
N THR A 20 0.03 -4.66 8.50
CA THR A 20 1.25 -4.44 9.29
C THR A 20 2.49 -4.56 8.41
N ARG A 21 3.63 -4.06 8.91
CA ARG A 21 4.94 -4.24 8.26
C ARG A 21 5.27 -5.72 8.07
N GLU A 22 4.99 -6.56 9.07
CA GLU A 22 5.29 -7.99 9.05
C GLU A 22 4.45 -8.74 8.02
N GLU A 23 3.15 -8.46 7.94
CA GLU A 23 2.29 -9.02 6.90
C GLU A 23 2.71 -8.58 5.50
N THR A 24 3.11 -7.32 5.37
CA THR A 24 3.62 -6.77 4.11
C THR A 24 4.86 -7.52 3.66
N LEU A 25 5.86 -7.64 4.55
CA LEU A 25 7.12 -8.34 4.28
C LEU A 25 6.88 -9.81 3.94
N LYS A 26 6.07 -10.51 4.74
CA LYS A 26 5.71 -11.91 4.52
C LYS A 26 5.16 -12.13 3.12
N ARG A 27 4.19 -11.31 2.69
CA ARG A 27 3.57 -11.45 1.37
C ARG A 27 4.54 -11.14 0.23
N THR A 28 5.37 -10.12 0.37
CA THR A 28 6.38 -9.81 -0.65
C THR A 28 7.42 -10.93 -0.77
N LEU A 29 7.82 -11.55 0.34
CA LEU A 29 8.74 -12.70 0.31
C LEU A 29 8.07 -13.94 -0.29
N GLU A 30 6.80 -14.19 0.01
CA GLU A 30 6.02 -15.26 -0.62
C GLU A 30 6.04 -15.12 -2.15
N TRP A 31 5.86 -13.90 -2.69
CA TRP A 31 5.95 -13.65 -4.13
C TRP A 31 7.32 -13.98 -4.73
N CYS A 32 8.40 -13.71 -4.00
CA CYS A 32 9.76 -14.04 -4.45
C CYS A 32 10.00 -15.56 -4.56
N HIS A 33 9.23 -16.37 -3.83
CA HIS A 33 9.34 -17.82 -3.82
C HIS A 33 8.33 -18.53 -4.73
N GLU A 34 7.43 -17.79 -5.40
CA GLU A 34 6.48 -18.36 -6.36
C GLU A 34 7.23 -18.95 -7.57
N ALA A 35 6.97 -20.22 -7.89
CA ALA A 35 7.62 -20.92 -9.01
C ALA A 35 7.31 -20.29 -10.38
N ASP A 36 6.17 -19.61 -10.49
CA ASP A 36 5.70 -18.93 -11.70
C ASP A 36 5.72 -17.41 -11.47
N ALA A 37 6.91 -16.90 -11.17
CA ALA A 37 7.12 -15.52 -10.73
C ALA A 37 6.60 -14.52 -11.77
N LYS A 38 5.67 -13.67 -11.33
CA LYS A 38 5.13 -12.56 -12.12
C LYS A 38 5.65 -11.25 -11.57
N PRO A 39 5.80 -10.20 -12.40
CA PRO A 39 6.07 -8.86 -11.89
C PRO A 39 4.98 -8.47 -10.88
N ARG A 40 5.41 -8.06 -9.69
CA ARG A 40 4.54 -7.56 -8.62
C ARG A 40 5.01 -6.18 -8.21
N THR A 41 4.06 -5.30 -7.90
CA THR A 41 4.35 -3.93 -7.49
C THR A 41 3.84 -3.67 -6.07
N LEU A 42 4.75 -3.34 -5.16
CA LEU A 42 4.44 -2.81 -3.84
C LEU A 42 4.57 -1.28 -3.87
N ILE A 43 3.50 -0.57 -3.51
CA ILE A 43 3.46 0.89 -3.45
C ILE A 43 3.45 1.34 -1.99
N THR A 44 4.42 2.19 -1.63
CA THR A 44 4.47 2.87 -0.32
C THR A 44 3.90 4.28 -0.48
N LEU A 45 2.61 4.41 -0.20
CA LEU A 45 1.85 5.62 -0.46
C LEU A 45 2.06 6.63 0.66
N ASN A 46 2.70 7.75 0.35
CA ASN A 46 2.86 8.88 1.28
C ASN A 46 1.96 10.08 0.89
N ALA A 47 1.88 11.07 1.79
CA ALA A 47 1.02 12.24 1.60
C ALA A 47 1.41 13.08 0.36
N ALA A 48 2.70 13.17 0.03
CA ALA A 48 3.14 13.89 -1.17
C ALA A 48 2.68 13.18 -2.45
N LEU A 49 2.79 11.85 -2.50
CA LEU A 49 2.33 11.04 -3.63
C LEU A 49 0.81 11.16 -3.82
N LEU A 50 0.04 11.13 -2.72
CA LEU A 50 -1.41 11.41 -2.74
C LEU A 50 -1.73 12.78 -3.36
N MET A 51 -0.97 13.81 -3.01
CA MET A 51 -1.18 15.15 -3.55
C MET A 51 -0.81 15.23 -5.04
N MET A 52 0.28 14.58 -5.47
CA MET A 52 0.66 14.51 -6.88
C MET A 52 -0.40 13.80 -7.72
N MET A 53 -1.01 12.73 -7.20
CA MET A 53 -2.09 12.00 -7.88
C MET A 53 -3.39 12.79 -8.03
N LYS A 54 -3.55 13.95 -7.37
CA LYS A 54 -4.72 14.81 -7.58
C LYS A 54 -4.76 15.39 -8.99
N THR A 55 -3.60 15.74 -9.55
CA THR A 55 -3.48 16.39 -10.86
C THR A 55 -2.82 15.50 -11.91
N ASN A 56 -2.24 14.36 -11.52
CA ASN A 56 -1.63 13.39 -12.44
C ASN A 56 -2.43 12.08 -12.47
N GLN A 57 -3.22 11.90 -13.53
CA GLN A 57 -4.08 10.73 -13.72
C GLN A 57 -3.29 9.45 -14.03
N GLU A 58 -2.21 9.55 -14.79
CA GLU A 58 -1.34 8.42 -15.13
C GLU A 58 -0.69 7.86 -13.86
N LEU A 59 -0.16 8.73 -13.00
CA LEU A 59 0.39 8.35 -11.71
C LEU A 59 -0.67 7.67 -10.83
N ARG A 60 -1.89 8.20 -10.80
CA ARG A 60 -2.99 7.59 -10.04
C ARG A 60 -3.31 6.18 -10.54
N GLN A 61 -3.36 5.99 -11.86
CA GLN A 61 -3.60 4.68 -12.46
C GLN A 61 -2.47 3.71 -12.14
N ALA A 62 -1.22 4.15 -12.22
CA ALA A 62 -0.06 3.33 -11.87
C ALA A 62 -0.08 2.91 -10.39
N CYS A 63 -0.31 3.84 -9.46
CA CYS A 63 -0.36 3.53 -8.03
C CYS A 63 -1.54 2.60 -7.68
N ASN A 64 -2.73 2.84 -8.22
CA ASN A 64 -3.89 1.97 -7.99
C ASN A 64 -3.75 0.58 -8.64
N GLY A 65 -2.84 0.42 -9.61
CA GLY A 65 -2.47 -0.86 -10.18
C GLY A 65 -1.56 -1.72 -9.29
N GLY A 66 -1.12 -1.21 -8.14
CA GLY A 66 -0.26 -1.93 -7.20
C GLY A 66 -0.92 -3.18 -6.60
N ASP A 67 -0.14 -4.26 -6.52
CA ASP A 67 -0.57 -5.52 -5.90
C ASP A 67 -0.76 -5.35 -4.39
N ILE A 68 0.14 -4.60 -3.74
CA ILE A 68 0.02 -4.14 -2.36
C ILE A 68 0.27 -2.63 -2.33
N ILE A 69 -0.59 -1.89 -1.65
CA ILE A 69 -0.47 -0.45 -1.47
C ILE A 69 -0.57 -0.16 0.03
N VAL A 70 0.52 0.25 0.67
CA VAL A 70 0.55 0.49 2.12
C VAL A 70 0.77 1.97 2.44
N ALA A 71 0.31 2.41 3.60
CA ALA A 71 0.51 3.79 4.03
C ALA A 71 1.93 4.02 4.56
N ASP A 72 2.66 4.92 3.90
CA ASP A 72 3.96 5.40 4.31
C ASP A 72 3.83 6.82 4.91
N GLY A 73 4.00 6.89 6.23
CA GLY A 73 3.88 8.12 7.00
C GLY A 73 2.59 8.24 7.83
N MET A 74 2.74 8.85 9.02
CA MET A 74 1.65 9.05 9.97
C MET A 74 0.48 9.90 9.49
N PRO A 75 0.64 10.94 8.63
CA PRO A 75 -0.48 11.75 8.18
C PRO A 75 -1.61 10.94 7.52
N ILE A 76 -1.29 9.88 6.78
CA ILE A 76 -2.29 9.00 6.16
C ILE A 76 -2.98 8.14 7.23
N VAL A 77 -2.22 7.55 8.14
CA VAL A 77 -2.76 6.75 9.26
C VAL A 77 -3.70 7.58 10.13
N TRP A 78 -3.35 8.82 10.45
CA TRP A 78 -4.21 9.72 11.21
C TRP A 78 -5.47 10.13 10.44
N SER A 79 -5.33 10.44 9.16
CA SER A 79 -6.46 10.86 8.32
C SER A 79 -7.49 9.73 8.17
N THR A 80 -7.04 8.50 7.98
CA THR A 80 -7.91 7.32 7.87
C THR A 80 -8.64 7.01 9.20
N ARG A 81 -7.96 7.16 10.34
CA ARG A 81 -8.59 7.09 11.67
C ARG A 81 -9.66 8.17 11.87
N LEU A 82 -9.37 9.41 11.48
CA LEU A 82 -10.32 10.53 11.59
C LEU A 82 -11.58 10.30 10.75
N LEU A 83 -11.46 9.64 9.60
CA LEU A 83 -12.57 9.33 8.70
C LEU A 83 -13.32 8.03 9.05
N GLY A 84 -12.98 7.37 10.16
CA GLY A 84 -13.65 6.15 10.61
C GLY A 84 -13.25 4.87 9.88
N THR A 85 -12.18 4.91 9.08
CA THR A 85 -11.64 3.75 8.33
C THR A 85 -10.18 3.50 8.71
N PRO A 86 -9.89 3.20 10.00
CA PRO A 86 -8.53 3.18 10.51
C PRO A 86 -7.66 2.12 9.83
N LEU A 87 -6.46 2.54 9.39
CA LEU A 87 -5.39 1.61 9.05
C LEU A 87 -4.78 1.02 10.31
N VAL A 88 -4.39 -0.26 10.23
CA VAL A 88 -3.75 -0.99 11.34
C VAL A 88 -2.44 -0.33 11.75
N ASP A 89 -1.55 -0.06 10.78
CA ASP A 89 -0.23 0.50 11.06
C ASP A 89 0.30 1.36 9.90
N ARG A 90 1.40 2.08 10.18
CA ARG A 90 2.26 2.73 9.19
C ARG A 90 3.31 1.73 8.71
N VAL A 91 3.51 1.62 7.40
CA VAL A 91 4.57 0.81 6.79
C VAL A 91 5.51 1.72 6.00
N ALA A 92 6.67 2.03 6.58
CA ALA A 92 7.66 2.87 5.91
C ALA A 92 8.45 2.06 4.87
N GLY A 93 8.61 2.60 3.66
CA GLY A 93 9.32 1.90 2.59
C GLY A 93 10.77 1.59 2.92
N VAL A 94 11.44 2.49 3.64
CA VAL A 94 12.84 2.30 4.07
C VAL A 94 13.00 1.09 5.00
N ASP A 95 12.04 0.89 5.91
CA ASP A 95 12.06 -0.22 6.86
C ASP A 95 11.85 -1.56 6.13
N LEU A 96 11.00 -1.58 5.08
CA LEU A 96 10.79 -2.75 4.24
C LEU A 96 12.05 -3.12 3.45
N MET A 97 12.74 -2.13 2.89
CA MET A 97 13.95 -2.36 2.07
C MET A 97 15.16 -2.81 2.91
N ALA A 98 15.19 -2.46 4.19
CA ALA A 98 16.29 -2.81 5.11
C ALA A 98 16.08 -4.14 5.86
N SER A 99 14.95 -4.83 5.64
CA SER A 99 14.57 -6.07 6.33
C SER A 99 15.05 -7.34 5.64
#